data_AF-B6W7P4-F1
#
_entry.id   AF-B6W7P4-F1
#
_cell.length_a   1.000
_cell.length_b   1.000
_cell.length_c   1.000
_cell.angle_alpha   90.00
_cell.angle_beta   90.00
_cell.angle_gamma   90.00
#
_symmetry.space_group_name_H-M   'P 1'
#
loop_
_entity.id
_entity.type
_entity.pdbx_description
1 polymer ?
#
loop_
_entity_poly.entity_id
_entity_poly.type
_entity_poly.pdbx_seq_one_letter_code
_entity_poly.pdbx_strand_id
1 'polypeptide(L)'
;MKYSYEFKKNVYSCTEKGKWADTPEGIKEKIFHDTIRKWFKLEQLHGPEILKHGNNIKWKTDEKLEVVSKVLSGNTIGSVAIEVGINPGQLYSWVNKYKIYGYNGLVNKRKVVNLRI
;
A
#
# COMPACT_ATOMS: atom_id res chain seq x y z
N MET A 1 6.39 -11.49 4.54
CA MET A 1 5.97 -12.60 3.67
C MET A 1 5.35 -12.03 2.41
N LYS A 2 5.69 -12.55 1.23
CA LYS A 2 5.17 -12.08 -0.07
C LYS A 2 4.21 -13.16 -0.60
N TYR A 3 2.92 -12.84 -0.68
CA TYR A 3 1.92 -13.77 -1.18
C TYR A 3 1.85 -13.71 -2.70
N SER A 4 1.81 -14.87 -3.36
CA SER A 4 1.59 -14.95 -4.80
C SER A 4 0.19 -14.45 -5.15
N TYR A 5 0.01 -13.98 -6.39
CA TYR A 5 -1.31 -13.58 -6.88
C TYR A 5 -2.30 -14.75 -6.84
N GLU A 6 -1.84 -15.97 -7.16
CA GLU A 6 -2.65 -17.18 -7.08
C GLU A 6 -3.11 -17.50 -5.66
N PHE A 7 -2.23 -17.33 -4.66
CA PHE A 7 -2.60 -17.50 -3.26
C PHE A 7 -3.71 -16.52 -2.86
N LYS A 8 -3.60 -15.25 -3.27
CA LYS A 8 -4.66 -14.25 -3.03
C LYS A 8 -5.97 -14.65 -3.71
N LYS A 9 -5.93 -15.20 -4.93
CA LYS A 9 -7.12 -15.68 -5.65
C LYS A 9 -7.79 -16.87 -4.95
N ASN A 10 -6.99 -17.77 -4.36
CA ASN A 10 -7.51 -18.88 -3.57
C ASN A 10 -8.25 -18.37 -2.31
N VAL A 11 -7.66 -17.40 -1.61
CA VAL A 11 -8.33 -16.70 -0.49
C VAL A 11 -9.70 -16.15 -0.89
N TYR A 12 -9.83 -15.51 -2.06
CA TYR A 12 -11.11 -15.01 -2.56
C TYR A 12 -12.16 -16.12 -2.69
N SER A 13 -11.78 -17.25 -3.31
CA SER A 13 -12.69 -18.39 -3.49
C SER A 13 -13.15 -19.00 -2.16
N CYS A 14 -12.29 -19.02 -1.14
CA CYS A 14 -12.67 -19.45 0.20
C CYS A 14 -13.69 -18.48 0.83
N THR A 15 -13.44 -17.17 0.74
CA THR A 15 -14.30 -16.15 1.35
C THR A 15 -15.71 -16.09 0.77
N GLU A 16 -15.89 -16.28 -0.55
CA GLU A 16 -17.23 -16.39 -1.17
C GLU A 16 -18.03 -17.58 -0.64
N LYS A 17 -17.33 -18.66 -0.25
CA LYS A 17 -17.93 -19.87 0.33
C LYS A 17 -18.13 -19.78 1.84
N GLY A 18 -17.90 -18.61 2.44
CA GLY A 18 -17.99 -18.40 3.89
C GLY A 18 -16.88 -19.09 4.69
N LYS A 19 -15.77 -19.47 4.05
CA LYS A 19 -14.63 -20.16 4.69
C LYS A 19 -13.39 -19.28 4.64
N TRP A 20 -12.52 -19.40 5.65
CA TRP A 20 -11.20 -18.77 5.64
C TRP A 20 -10.19 -19.69 4.97
N ALA A 21 -9.20 -19.11 4.28
CA ALA A 21 -8.05 -19.87 3.80
C ALA A 21 -7.16 -20.27 4.99
N ASP A 22 -6.42 -21.37 4.84
CA ASP A 22 -5.50 -21.83 5.88
C ASP A 22 -4.45 -20.75 6.20
N THR A 23 -4.23 -20.54 7.50
CA THR A 23 -3.23 -19.57 7.96
C THR A 23 -1.83 -20.13 7.70
N PRO A 24 -0.94 -19.39 7.00
CA PRO A 24 0.43 -19.83 6.78
C PRO A 24 1.19 -20.05 8.09
N GLU A 25 2.08 -21.04 8.09
CA GLU A 25 2.89 -21.38 9.26
C GLU A 25 3.71 -20.16 9.76
N GLY A 26 3.75 -19.98 11.08
CA GLY A 26 4.45 -18.86 11.72
C GLY A 26 3.73 -17.52 11.69
N ILE A 27 2.51 -17.43 11.14
CA ILE A 27 1.67 -16.22 11.18
C ILE A 27 0.49 -16.44 12.13
N LYS A 28 0.18 -15.43 12.94
CA LYS A 28 -1.04 -15.44 13.77
C LYS A 28 -2.26 -15.28 12.86
N GLU A 29 -3.24 -16.16 13.02
CA GLU A 29 -4.49 -16.17 12.24
C GLU A 29 -5.16 -14.78 12.17
N LYS A 30 -5.24 -14.06 13.29
CA LYS A 30 -5.77 -12.69 13.32
C LYS A 30 -5.06 -11.75 12.33
N ILE A 31 -3.73 -11.78 12.28
CA ILE A 31 -2.93 -10.94 11.39
C ILE A 31 -3.17 -11.33 9.94
N PHE A 32 -3.33 -12.63 9.69
CA PHE A 32 -3.65 -13.14 8.37
C PHE A 32 -5.03 -12.66 7.92
N HIS A 33 -6.06 -12.79 8.75
CA HIS A 33 -7.42 -12.32 8.46
C HIS A 33 -7.48 -10.80 8.23
N ASP A 34 -6.76 -10.01 9.03
CA ASP A 34 -6.68 -8.56 8.83
C ASP A 34 -6.00 -8.20 7.49
N THR A 35 -5.01 -9.00 7.07
CA THR A 35 -4.38 -8.86 5.75
C THR A 35 -5.35 -9.17 4.61
N ILE A 36 -6.15 -10.22 4.74
CA ILE A 36 -7.18 -10.60 3.76
C ILE A 36 -8.23 -9.50 3.62
N ARG A 37 -8.78 -9.00 4.74
CA ARG A 37 -9.76 -7.90 4.74
C ARG A 37 -9.22 -6.67 4.04
N LYS A 38 -7.94 -6.35 4.24
CA LYS A 38 -7.29 -5.24 3.57
C LYS A 38 -7.19 -5.43 2.06
N TRP A 39 -6.85 -6.63 1.58
CA TRP A 39 -6.85 -6.92 0.14
C TRP A 39 -8.23 -6.76 -0.46
N PHE A 40 -9.25 -7.27 0.22
CA PHE A 40 -10.64 -7.16 -0.21
C PHE A 40 -11.08 -5.68 -0.35
N LYS A 41 -10.74 -4.85 0.63
CA LYS A 41 -11.05 -3.42 0.60
C LYS A 41 -10.30 -2.68 -0.50
N LEU A 42 -9.04 -3.04 -0.77
CA LEU A 42 -8.27 -2.45 -1.86
C LEU A 42 -8.85 -2.82 -3.23
N GLU A 43 -9.22 -4.08 -3.43
CA GLU A 43 -9.81 -4.54 -4.69
C GLU A 43 -11.19 -3.95 -4.94
N GLN A 44 -12.04 -3.83 -3.92
CA GLN A 44 -13.34 -3.17 -4.06
C GLN A 44 -13.22 -1.70 -4.49
N LEU A 45 -12.18 -1.00 -4.03
CA LEU A 45 -11.98 0.42 -4.32
C LEU A 45 -11.26 0.67 -5.65
N HIS A 46 -10.28 -0.18 -6.01
CA HIS A 46 -9.33 0.09 -7.10
C HIS A 46 -9.31 -0.99 -8.18
N GLY A 47 -10.09 -2.06 -8.02
CA GLY A 47 -10.08 -3.23 -8.89
C GLY A 47 -8.93 -4.22 -8.59
N PRO A 48 -8.95 -5.42 -9.19
CA PRO A 48 -8.02 -6.52 -8.88
C PRO A 48 -6.57 -6.20 -9.23
N GLU A 49 -6.34 -5.28 -10.17
CA GLU A 49 -5.01 -4.86 -10.62
C GLU A 49 -4.17 -4.28 -9.47
N ILE A 50 -4.80 -3.69 -8.44
CA ILE A 50 -4.10 -3.12 -7.28
C ILE A 50 -3.31 -4.16 -6.47
N LEU A 51 -3.72 -5.43 -6.56
CA LEU A 51 -3.06 -6.53 -5.84
C LEU A 51 -1.90 -7.14 -6.63
N LYS A 52 -1.74 -6.79 -7.91
CA LYS A 52 -0.63 -7.23 -8.74
C LYS A 52 0.67 -6.55 -8.35
N HIS A 53 1.77 -7.29 -8.45
CA HIS A 53 3.09 -6.77 -8.15
C HIS A 53 3.63 -5.97 -9.33
N GLY A 54 4.38 -4.89 -9.07
CA GLY A 54 5.06 -4.11 -10.12
C GLY A 54 4.36 -2.83 -10.57
N ASN A 55 3.21 -2.47 -9.98
CA ASN A 55 2.53 -1.20 -10.25
C ASN A 55 3.27 -0.02 -9.58
N ASN A 56 4.40 0.38 -10.16
CA ASN A 56 5.14 1.57 -9.75
C ASN A 56 4.45 2.82 -10.30
N ILE A 57 3.40 3.27 -9.60
CA ILE A 57 2.74 4.54 -9.91
C ILE A 57 3.75 5.67 -9.74
N LYS A 58 3.91 6.50 -10.78
CA LYS A 58 4.73 7.71 -10.72
C LYS A 58 3.90 8.84 -10.12
N TRP A 59 4.06 9.05 -8.83
CA TRP A 59 3.41 10.16 -8.12
C TRP A 59 4.14 11.48 -8.38
N LYS A 60 3.39 12.49 -8.84
CA LYS A 60 3.83 13.89 -8.85
C LYS A 60 3.94 14.40 -7.43
N THR A 61 4.76 15.43 -7.24
CA THR A 61 4.98 16.01 -5.91
C THR A 61 3.69 16.57 -5.31
N ASP A 62 2.85 17.22 -6.12
CA ASP A 62 1.58 17.80 -5.67
C ASP A 62 0.56 16.74 -5.28
N GLU A 63 0.48 15.63 -6.02
CA GLU A 63 -0.37 14.48 -5.66
C GLU A 63 0.05 13.91 -4.31
N LYS A 64 1.37 13.77 -4.05
CA LYS A 64 1.85 13.35 -2.73
C LYS A 64 1.48 14.35 -1.64
N LEU A 65 1.55 15.64 -1.95
CA LEU A 65 1.20 16.68 -0.99
C LEU A 65 -0.27 16.57 -0.59
N GLU A 66 -1.18 16.34 -1.54
CA GLU A 66 -2.60 16.13 -1.25
C GLU A 66 -2.80 14.94 -0.30
N VAL A 67 -2.17 13.80 -0.58
CA VAL A 67 -2.27 12.60 0.27
C VAL A 67 -1.70 12.87 1.67
N VAL A 68 -0.55 13.54 1.77
CA VAL A 68 0.07 13.89 3.06
C VAL A 68 -0.81 14.86 3.84
N SER A 69 -1.39 15.87 3.19
CA SER A 69 -2.30 16.83 3.81
C SER A 69 -3.50 16.15 4.46
N LYS A 70 -4.09 15.11 3.83
CA LYS A 70 -5.17 14.32 4.45
C LYS A 70 -4.75 13.75 5.81
N VAL A 71 -3.52 13.23 5.92
CA VAL A 71 -2.98 12.69 7.19
C VAL A 71 -2.73 13.80 8.20
N LEU A 72 -2.19 14.94 7.76
CA LEU A 72 -1.95 16.09 8.63
C LEU A 72 -3.26 16.70 9.18
N SER A 73 -4.35 16.58 8.43
CA SER A 73 -5.70 16.96 8.87
C SER A 73 -6.35 15.96 9.85
N GLY A 74 -5.62 14.95 10.32
CA GLY A 74 -6.07 14.02 11.37
C GLY A 74 -6.52 12.65 10.88
N ASN A 75 -6.48 12.37 9.56
CA ASN A 75 -6.80 11.03 9.07
C ASN A 75 -5.68 10.04 9.40
N THR A 76 -6.05 8.78 9.64
CA THR A 76 -5.05 7.74 9.88
C THR A 76 -4.30 7.40 8.59
N ILE A 77 -3.01 7.05 8.72
CA ILE A 77 -2.20 6.59 7.58
C ILE A 77 -2.84 5.37 6.92
N GLY A 78 -3.40 4.45 7.71
CA GLY A 78 -4.03 3.24 7.21
C GLY A 78 -5.26 3.52 6.34
N SER A 79 -6.13 4.43 6.76
CA SER A 79 -7.34 4.78 6.00
C SER A 79 -6.98 5.48 4.69
N VAL A 80 -6.12 6.50 4.74
CA VAL A 80 -5.69 7.25 3.55
C VAL A 80 -4.93 6.34 2.58
N ALA A 81 -4.06 5.46 3.07
CA ALA A 81 -3.33 4.54 2.21
C ALA A 81 -4.24 3.55 1.47
N ILE A 82 -5.33 3.09 2.09
CA ILE A 82 -6.34 2.25 1.43
C ILE A 82 -7.13 3.07 0.40
N GLU A 83 -7.54 4.28 0.77
CA GLU A 83 -8.28 5.20 -0.09
C GLU A 83 -7.52 5.49 -1.39
N VAL A 84 -6.22 5.75 -1.32
CA VAL A 84 -5.39 6.10 -2.49
C VAL A 84 -4.64 4.90 -3.10
N GLY A 85 -4.85 3.69 -2.57
CA GLY A 85 -4.27 2.46 -3.14
C GLY A 85 -2.76 2.30 -2.96
N ILE A 86 -2.16 2.86 -1.89
CA ILE A 86 -0.71 2.75 -1.62
C ILE A 86 -0.41 1.92 -0.38
N ASN A 87 0.85 1.52 -0.24
CA ASN A 87 1.32 0.89 0.99
C ASN A 87 1.35 1.91 2.14
N PRO A 88 0.79 1.61 3.33
CA PRO A 88 0.89 2.49 4.50
C PRO A 88 2.32 2.89 4.87
N GLY A 89 3.30 2.00 4.70
CA GLY A 89 4.72 2.31 4.94
C GLY A 89 5.29 3.35 3.96
N GLN A 90 4.80 3.36 2.71
CA GLN A 90 5.16 4.37 1.73
C GLN A 90 4.58 5.73 2.14
N LEU A 91 3.31 5.78 2.54
CA LEU A 91 2.68 7.00 3.02
C LEU A 91 3.35 7.52 4.30
N TYR A 92 3.67 6.64 5.24
CA TYR A 92 4.44 6.97 6.44
C TYR A 92 5.77 7.65 6.09
N SER A 93 6.50 7.11 5.10
CA SER A 93 7.75 7.71 4.63
C SER A 93 7.55 9.12 4.08
N TRP A 94 6.49 9.36 3.30
CA TRP A 94 6.18 10.68 2.75
C TRP A 94 5.83 11.68 3.85
N VAL A 95 4.95 11.30 4.78
CA VAL A 95 4.57 12.14 5.92
C VAL A 95 5.80 12.52 6.75
N ASN A 96 6.67 11.56 7.05
CA ASN A 96 7.87 11.82 7.83
C ASN A 96 8.85 12.77 7.09
N LYS A 97 9.06 12.55 5.79
CA LYS A 97 9.92 13.44 4.98
C LYS A 97 9.35 14.84 4.86
N TYR A 98 8.03 14.97 4.74
CA TYR A 98 7.37 16.27 4.73
C TYR A 98 7.56 17.01 6.06
N LYS A 99 7.40 16.31 7.20
CA LYS A 99 7.63 16.91 8.52
C LYS A 99 9.07 17.42 8.72
N ILE A 100 10.05 16.75 8.14
CA ILE A 100 11.48 17.09 8.31
C ILE A 100 11.93 18.13 7.27
N TYR A 101 11.51 17.99 6.01
CA TYR A 101 12.06 18.74 4.87
C TYR A 101 11.02 19.60 4.13
N GLY A 102 9.78 19.68 4.63
CA GLY A 102 8.66 20.35 3.95
C GLY A 102 8.36 19.74 2.57
N TYR A 103 7.92 20.60 1.65
CA TYR A 103 7.61 20.21 0.26
C TYR A 103 8.78 19.52 -0.45
N ASN A 104 10.02 19.94 -0.17
CA ASN A 104 11.24 19.34 -0.74
C ASN A 104 11.41 17.86 -0.36
N GLY A 105 10.83 17.41 0.76
CA GLY A 105 10.81 16.01 1.17
C GLY A 105 9.99 15.10 0.26
N LEU A 106 9.07 15.67 -0.54
CA LEU A 106 8.17 14.94 -1.42
C LEU A 106 8.70 14.83 -2.86
N VAL A 107 9.64 15.70 -3.24
CA VAL A 107 10.25 15.74 -4.57
C VAL A 107 10.97 14.42 -4.86
N ASN A 108 10.67 13.81 -6.00
CA ASN A 108 11.37 12.61 -6.47
C ASN A 108 12.83 12.95 -6.76
N LYS A 109 13.75 12.56 -5.87
CA LYS A 109 15.18 12.64 -6.17
C LYS A 109 15.48 11.68 -7.32
N ARG A 110 15.88 12.19 -8.48
CA ARG A 110 16.45 11.37 -9.55
C ARG A 110 17.71 10.69 -8.98
N LYS A 111 17.81 9.38 -9.06
CA LYS A 111 19.12 8.71 -8.89
C LYS A 111 19.99 9.23 -10.03
N VAL A 112 20.99 10.03 -9.70
CA VAL A 112 22.08 10.32 -10.66
C VAL A 112 22.80 9.00 -10.85
N VAL A 113 22.57 8.35 -11.98
CA VAL A 113 23.38 7.21 -12.42
C VAL A 113 24.69 7.81 -12.91
N ASN A 114 25.74 7.71 -12.10
CA ASN A 114 27.08 8.05 -12.55
C ASN A 114 27.50 7.03 -13.62
N LEU A 115 27.26 7.37 -14.89
CA LEU A 115 27.92 6.72 -16.01
C LEU A 115 29.39 7.14 -15.94
N ARG A 116 30.22 6.25 -15.41
CA ARG A 116 31.67 6.33 -15.63
C ARG A 116 31.89 5.98 -17.11
N ILE A 117 32.38 6.97 -17.86
CA ILE A 117 32.97 6.79 -19.20
C ILE A 117 34.41 6.32 -18.99
#